data_AF-A0A1V6MMZ8-F1
#
_entry.id   AF-A0A1V6MMZ8-F1
#
_cell.length_a   1.000
_cell.length_b   1.000
_cell.length_c   1.000
_cell.angle_alpha   90.00
_cell.angle_beta   90.00
_cell.angle_gamma   90.00
#
_symmetry.space_group_name_H-M   'P 1'
#
loop_
_entity.id
_entity.type
_entity.pdbx_description
1 polymer ?
#
loop_
_entity_poly.entity_id
_entity_poly.type
_entity_poly.pdbx_seq_one_letter_code
_entity_poly.pdbx_strand_id
1 'polypeptide(L)' 'MAHEENTQDAAETARRARFGALPERITPAEMVEEKPASTVDPARNNFNDDEWLVRMGAF' A
#
# COMPACT_ATOMS: atom_id res chain seq x y z
N MET A 1 26.12 24.05 35.30
CA MET A 1 26.28 25.00 34.19
C MET A 1 27.04 24.39 33.01
N ALA A 2 28.39 24.32 32.99
CA ALA A 2 29.12 23.80 31.81
C ALA A 2 28.87 22.30 31.48
N HIS A 3 28.58 21.47 32.48
CA HIS A 3 28.27 20.05 32.27
C HIS A 3 26.88 19.82 31.64
N GLU A 4 25.92 20.70 31.93
CA GLU A 4 24.55 20.62 31.38
C GLU A 4 24.51 21.05 29.91
N GLU A 5 25.26 22.09 29.54
CA GLU A 5 25.41 22.56 28.16
C GLU A 5 25.99 21.47 27.25
N ASN A 6 27.06 20.79 27.68
CA ASN A 6 27.66 19.67 26.94
C ASN A 6 26.68 18.49 26.79
N THR A 7 25.89 18.20 27.82
CA THR A 7 24.87 17.14 27.77
C THR A 7 23.73 17.49 26.79
N GLN A 8 23.34 18.77 26.71
CA GLN A 8 22.36 19.26 25.76
C GLN A 8 22.85 19.17 24.31
N ASP A 9 24.13 19.53 24.05
CA ASP A 9 24.75 19.41 22.73
C ASP A 9 24.89 17.96 22.25
N ALA A 10 25.20 17.04 23.16
CA ALA A 10 25.23 15.61 22.83
C ALA A 10 23.83 15.09 22.45
N ALA A 11 22.78 15.52 23.18
CA ALA A 11 21.40 15.15 22.87
C ALA A 11 20.91 15.79 21.55
N GLU A 12 21.26 17.05 21.28
CA GLU A 12 21.03 17.75 20.00
C GLU A 12 21.66 16.98 18.84
N THR A 13 22.93 16.58 18.98
CA THR A 13 23.68 15.82 17.98
C THR A 13 23.03 14.47 17.71
N ALA A 14 22.64 13.74 18.76
CA ALA A 14 21.96 12.45 18.62
C ALA A 14 20.60 12.58 17.92
N ARG A 15 19.85 13.66 18.16
CA ARG A 15 18.58 13.94 17.48
C ARG A 15 18.79 14.27 16.01
N ARG A 16 19.76 15.13 15.68
CA ARG A 16 20.08 15.48 14.27
C ARG A 16 20.57 14.27 13.48
N ALA A 17 21.35 13.37 14.08
CA ALA A 17 21.78 12.15 13.42
C ALA A 17 20.59 11.23 13.03
N ARG A 18 19.49 11.26 13.80
CA ARG A 18 18.30 10.42 13.58
C ARG A 18 17.23 11.08 12.73
N PHE A 19 17.03 12.38 12.90
CA PHE A 19 15.90 13.14 12.35
C PHE A 19 16.31 14.43 11.63
N GLY A 20 17.61 14.63 11.39
CA GLY A 20 18.14 15.84 10.76
C GLY A 20 18.05 15.85 9.24
N ALA A 21 17.69 14.72 8.61
CA ALA A 21 17.46 14.63 7.18
C ALA A 21 15.99 14.26 6.92
N LEU A 22 15.39 14.95 5.95
CA LEU A 22 14.09 14.57 5.43
C LEU A 22 14.24 13.31 4.57
N PRO A 23 13.39 12.29 4.74
CA PRO A 23 13.34 11.16 3.83
C PRO A 23 13.03 11.60 2.39
N GLU A 24 13.34 10.74 1.43
CA GLU A 24 12.97 10.99 0.04
C GLU A 24 11.44 11.15 -0.10
N ARG A 25 11.05 12.04 -1.00
CA ARG A 25 9.63 12.28 -1.28
C ARG A 25 9.07 11.09 -2.04
N ILE A 26 8.06 10.46 -1.45
CA ILE A 26 7.32 9.36 -2.07
C ILE A 26 6.26 9.94 -3.02
N THR A 27 6.06 9.31 -4.17
CA THR A 27 5.01 9.74 -5.11
C THR A 27 3.63 9.30 -4.61
N PRO A 28 2.54 10.01 -4.95
CA PRO A 28 1.20 9.59 -4.54
C PRO A 28 0.84 8.15 -4.96
N ALA A 29 1.38 7.67 -6.08
CA ALA A 29 1.14 6.31 -6.57
C ALA A 29 1.74 5.23 -5.65
N GLU A 30 2.85 5.53 -4.98
CA GLU A 30 3.50 4.60 -4.03
C GLU A 30 2.86 4.66 -2.63
N MET A 31 1.99 5.63 -2.38
CA MET A 31 1.23 5.75 -1.12
C MET A 31 -0.04 4.89 -1.10
N VAL A 32 -0.41 4.29 -2.24
CA VAL A 32 -1.65 3.52 -2.38
C VAL A 32 -1.35 2.05 -2.70
N GLU A 33 -2.14 1.15 -2.11
CA GLU A 33 -2.13 -0.28 -2.42
C GLU A 33 -3.50 -0.66 -2.99
N GLU A 34 -3.52 -1.27 -4.18
CA GLU A 34 -4.74 -1.77 -4.78
C GLU A 34 -5.03 -3.20 -4.30
N LYS A 35 -6.23 -3.40 -3.74
CA LYS A 35 -6.73 -4.72 -3.34
C LYS A 35 -8.09 -4.96 -3.99
N PRO A 36 -8.35 -6.16 -4.57
CA PRO A 36 -9.67 -6.51 -5.07
C PRO A 36 -10.72 -6.36 -3.97
N ALA A 37 -11.86 -5.76 -4.29
CA ALA A 37 -12.96 -5.59 -3.34
C ALA A 37 -13.56 -6.92 -2.86
N SER A 38 -13.50 -7.96 -3.71
CA SER A 38 -13.93 -9.32 -3.39
C SER A 38 -13.09 -10.34 -4.16
N THR A 39 -13.09 -11.57 -3.68
CA THR A 39 -12.59 -12.72 -4.46
C THR A 39 -13.37 -12.81 -5.76
N VAL A 40 -12.66 -12.92 -6.88
CA VAL A 40 -13.30 -13.11 -8.19
C VAL A 40 -14.04 -14.44 -8.17
N ASP A 41 -15.34 -14.41 -8.49
CA ASP A 41 -16.14 -15.62 -8.63
C ASP A 41 -15.53 -16.53 -9.72
N PRO A 42 -15.14 -17.77 -9.40
CA PRO A 42 -14.60 -18.72 -10.39
C PRO A 42 -15.56 -19.00 -11.55
N ALA A 43 -16.87 -18.92 -11.32
CA ALA A 43 -17.88 -19.14 -12.35
C ALA A 43 -18.01 -17.94 -13.31
N ARG A 44 -17.46 -16.77 -12.97
CA ARG A 44 -17.58 -15.53 -13.76
C ARG A 44 -17.12 -15.70 -15.21
N ASN A 45 -16.11 -16.53 -15.43
CA ASN A 45 -15.53 -16.76 -16.76
C ASN A 45 -15.90 -18.15 -17.34
N ASN A 46 -16.74 -18.93 -16.67
CA ASN A 46 -17.15 -20.26 -17.11
C ASN A 46 -18.52 -20.22 -17.81
N PHE A 47 -18.77 -19.20 -18.62
CA PHE A 47 -20.00 -19.10 -19.38
C PHE A 47 -19.98 -20.10 -20.54
N ASN A 48 -21.05 -20.89 -20.66
CA ASN A 48 -21.23 -21.87 -21.74
C ASN A 48 -22.48 -21.50 -22.55
N ASP A 49 -22.27 -21.09 -23.80
CA ASP A 49 -23.34 -20.71 -24.74
C ASP A 49 -24.30 -21.87 -25.01
N ASP A 50 -23.80 -23.12 -25.09
CA ASP A 50 -24.61 -24.29 -25.44
C ASP A 50 -25.66 -24.59 -24.36
N GLU A 51 -25.30 -24.45 -23.08
CA GLU A 51 -26.25 -24.62 -21.96
C GLU A 51 -27.38 -23.58 -22.02
N TRP A 52 -27.06 -22.37 -22.44
CA TRP A 52 -28.05 -21.30 -22.60
C TRP A 52 -29.00 -21.57 -23.77
N LEU A 53 -28.47 -22.02 -24.90
CA LEU A 53 -29.26 -22.38 -26.09
C LEU A 53 -30.24 -23.52 -25.80
N VAL A 54 -29.80 -24.56 -25.08
CA VAL A 54 -30.66 -25.66 -24.63
C VAL A 54 -31.79 -25.15 -23.72
N ARG A 55 -31.48 -24.25 -22.76
CA ARG A 55 -32.49 -23.68 -21.85
C ARG A 55 -33.53 -22.82 -22.57
N MET A 56 -33.13 -22.11 -23.62
CA MET A 56 -34.03 -21.27 -24.41
C MET A 56 -34.74 -22.01 -25.55
N GLY A 57 -34.48 -23.32 -25.71
CA GLY A 57 -35.09 -24.14 -26.76
C GLY A 57 -34.64 -23.74 -28.18
N ALA A 58 -33.48 -23.10 -28.29
CA ALA A 58 -32.87 -22.75 -29.56
C ALA A 58 -31.95 -23.92 -29.98
N PHE A 59 -32.48 -24.85 -30.77
CA PHE A 59 -31.75 -25.94 -31.39
C PHE A 59 -32.30 -26.20 -32.80
#